data_AF-A0A3E0QWW7-F1
#
_entry.id   AF-A0A3E0QWW7-F1
#
_cell.length_a   1.000
_cell.length_b   1.000
_cell.length_c   1.000
_cell.angle_alpha   90.00
_cell.angle_beta   90.00
_cell.angle_gamma   90.00
#
_symmetry.space_group_name_H-M   'P 1'
#
loop_
_entity.id
_entity.type
_entity.pdbx_description
1 polymer ?
#
loop_
_entity_poly.entity_id
_entity_poly.type
_entity_poly.pdbx_seq_one_letter_code
_entity_poly.pdbx_strand_id
1 'polypeptide(L)'
;MRSLSFSLLAAIVVFSSCRKQVEEPKDRTVYVISRTSGQPLSNVEMHLNGQFHSYTPLDGIAQETDLLRTDSLYPVDPEFQYTLIAEVENATTLSTTYWATKVATQEDSLAVAYLKDLQNTVGLLPTVPYGTLVSTYDQALAAIAFILAGEMQSAERIFDYFESIRETELESGPGGFYQFRSPLGVPSGRRWMGDNAWLLIALKNYPESDKYTGLIASLEFWLMSLNDETDYGLWGGYEANG
;
A
#
# COMPACT_ATOMS: atom_id res chain seq x y z
N MET A 1 39.89 -71.68 10.37
CA MET A 1 39.12 -70.59 9.74
C MET A 1 38.20 -70.02 10.82
N ARG A 2 38.53 -68.86 11.39
CA ARG A 2 37.71 -68.17 12.40
C ARG A 2 36.76 -67.22 11.67
N SER A 3 35.47 -67.32 11.98
CA SER A 3 34.41 -66.48 11.45
C SER A 3 34.67 -65.02 11.81
N LEU A 4 34.90 -64.19 10.79
CA LEU A 4 34.82 -62.74 10.93
C LEU A 4 33.35 -62.40 11.25
N SER A 5 33.16 -61.84 12.44
CA SER A 5 31.85 -61.43 12.96
C SER A 5 31.21 -60.39 12.05
N PHE A 6 30.04 -60.72 11.52
CA PHE A 6 29.14 -59.81 10.78
C PHE A 6 28.83 -58.52 11.55
N SER A 7 29.04 -58.50 12.88
CA SER A 7 28.82 -57.33 13.73
C SER A 7 29.86 -56.22 13.55
N LEU A 8 31.06 -56.52 13.04
CA LEU A 8 32.10 -55.50 12.82
C LEU A 8 31.90 -54.74 11.49
N LEU A 9 31.28 -55.37 10.50
CA LEU A 9 31.00 -54.75 9.19
C LEU A 9 29.80 -53.80 9.26
N ALA A 10 28.81 -54.09 10.11
CA ALA A 10 27.66 -53.23 10.33
C ALA A 10 28.01 -51.91 11.05
N ALA A 11 29.05 -51.89 11.88
CA ALA A 11 29.48 -50.68 12.58
C ALA A 11 30.13 -49.64 11.65
N ILE A 12 30.79 -50.06 10.56
CA ILE A 12 31.49 -49.14 9.64
C ILE A 12 30.50 -48.44 8.69
N VAL A 13 29.37 -49.07 8.38
CA VAL A 13 28.35 -48.47 7.49
C VAL A 13 27.53 -47.38 8.21
N VAL A 14 27.34 -47.49 9.53
CA VAL A 14 26.56 -46.50 10.30
C VAL A 14 27.33 -45.18 10.54
N PHE A 15 28.66 -45.21 10.62
CA PHE A 15 29.47 -43.98 10.73
C PHE A 15 29.66 -43.20 9.41
N SER A 16 29.27 -43.79 8.28
CA SER A 16 29.44 -43.17 6.95
C SER A 16 28.22 -42.37 6.49
N SER A 17 27.07 -42.51 7.17
CA SER A 17 25.79 -41.95 6.73
C SER A 17 25.48 -40.53 7.25
N CYS A 18 26.39 -39.93 8.04
CA CYS A 18 26.32 -38.51 8.41
C CYS A 18 27.45 -37.73 7.75
N ARG A 19 27.59 -37.81 6.42
CA ARG A 19 28.26 -36.72 5.71
C ARG A 19 27.32 -35.52 5.77
N LYS A 20 27.61 -34.58 6.66
CA LYS A 20 27.00 -33.24 6.65
C LYS A 20 27.23 -32.71 5.23
N GLN A 21 26.16 -32.59 4.46
CA GLN A 21 26.21 -32.08 3.10
C GLN A 21 26.86 -30.69 3.21
N VAL A 22 27.98 -30.50 2.52
CA VAL A 22 28.67 -29.21 2.53
C VAL A 22 27.70 -28.23 1.90
N GLU A 23 27.36 -27.21 2.67
CA GLU A 23 26.47 -26.19 2.21
C GLU A 23 27.24 -25.30 1.22
N GLU A 24 26.72 -25.20 0.00
CA GLU A 24 27.25 -24.29 -1.01
C GLU A 24 26.75 -22.88 -0.68
N PRO A 25 27.66 -21.89 -0.54
CA PRO A 25 27.30 -20.49 -0.36
C PRO A 25 26.43 -19.97 -1.51
N LYS A 26 25.60 -18.96 -1.22
CA LYS A 26 24.74 -18.31 -2.20
C LYS A 26 24.80 -16.81 -2.05
N ASP A 27 24.62 -16.11 -3.16
CA ASP A 27 24.45 -14.67 -3.14
C ASP A 27 23.08 -14.32 -2.56
N ARG A 28 23.01 -13.23 -1.80
CA ARG A 28 21.79 -12.66 -1.24
C ARG A 28 21.48 -11.37 -1.96
N THR A 29 20.22 -11.24 -2.40
CA THR A 29 19.66 -9.98 -2.88
C THR A 29 18.50 -9.59 -1.97
N VAL A 30 18.48 -8.34 -1.51
CA VAL A 30 17.36 -7.78 -0.75
C VAL A 30 16.82 -6.56 -1.48
N TYR A 31 15.55 -6.61 -1.85
CA TYR A 31 14.85 -5.48 -2.47
C TYR A 31 13.88 -4.85 -1.47
N VAL A 32 14.05 -3.55 -1.22
CA VAL A 32 13.19 -2.81 -0.28
C VAL A 32 12.31 -1.83 -1.06
N ILE A 33 10.99 -1.95 -0.87
CA ILE A 33 9.98 -1.16 -1.56
C ILE A 33 9.16 -0.39 -0.53
N SER A 34 8.96 0.91 -0.73
CA SER A 34 8.00 1.67 0.07
C SER A 34 6.59 1.13 -0.14
N ARG A 35 5.91 0.73 0.93
CA ARG A 35 4.53 0.24 0.86
C ARG A 35 3.59 1.31 0.30
N THR A 36 3.87 2.58 0.59
CA THR A 36 3.00 3.71 0.20
C THR A 36 3.15 4.08 -1.27
N SER A 37 4.38 4.17 -1.79
CA SER A 37 4.60 4.62 -3.17
C SER A 37 4.76 3.47 -4.17
N GLY A 38 4.97 2.24 -3.69
CA GLY A 38 5.36 1.10 -4.52
C GLY A 38 6.73 1.27 -5.18
N GLN A 39 7.48 2.31 -4.84
CA GLN A 39 8.79 2.60 -5.41
C GLN A 39 9.91 1.98 -4.58
N PRO A 40 11.07 1.69 -5.19
CA PRO A 40 12.28 1.37 -4.46
C PRO A 40 12.59 2.37 -3.35
N LEU A 41 13.05 1.86 -2.20
CA LEU A 41 13.45 2.70 -1.08
C LEU A 41 14.97 2.72 -0.95
N SER A 42 15.56 3.89 -1.17
CA SER A 42 17.00 4.14 -1.04
C SER A 42 17.38 4.58 0.36
N ASN A 43 18.67 4.49 0.69
CA ASN A 43 19.24 4.87 1.99
C ASN A 43 18.66 4.11 3.18
N VAL A 44 18.13 2.91 2.97
CA VAL A 44 17.74 2.00 4.05
C VAL A 44 18.97 1.27 4.55
N GLU A 45 19.24 1.36 5.85
CA GLU A 45 20.35 0.64 6.47
C GLU A 45 20.11 -0.88 6.40
N MET A 46 21.15 -1.62 6.04
CA MET A 46 21.14 -3.06 5.86
C MET A 46 22.08 -3.70 6.88
N HIS A 47 21.59 -4.73 7.56
CA HIS A 47 22.39 -5.51 8.50
C HIS A 47 22.74 -6.86 7.92
N LEU A 48 24.01 -7.25 8.06
CA LEU A 48 24.48 -8.61 7.86
C LEU A 48 24.78 -9.21 9.24
N ASN A 49 24.05 -10.25 9.62
CA ASN A 49 24.22 -10.95 10.90
C ASN A 49 24.16 -10.01 12.12
N GLY A 50 23.24 -9.04 12.08
CA GLY A 50 23.03 -8.08 13.16
C GLY A 50 24.08 -6.99 13.29
N GLN A 51 24.91 -6.79 12.26
CA GLN A 51 25.84 -5.68 12.18
C GLN A 51 25.54 -4.84 10.94
N PHE A 52 25.74 -3.52 11.06
CA PHE A 52 25.69 -2.62 9.92
C PHE A 52 26.58 -3.15 8.78
N HIS A 53 26.01 -3.19 7.57
CA HIS A 53 26.68 -3.66 6.37
C HIS A 53 26.70 -2.58 5.29
N SER A 54 25.54 -2.05 4.90
CA SER A 54 25.43 -1.07 3.83
C SER A 54 24.14 -0.25 3.92
N TYR A 55 23.93 0.65 2.97
CA TYR A 55 22.64 1.27 2.70
C TYR A 55 22.12 0.81 1.33
N THR A 56 20.80 0.73 1.15
CA THR A 56 20.23 0.46 -0.17
C THR A 56 20.56 1.60 -1.16
N PRO A 57 20.88 1.29 -2.43
CA PRO A 57 21.08 2.29 -3.48
C PRO A 57 19.73 2.88 -3.96
N LEU A 58 19.78 3.74 -5.00
CA LEU A 58 18.59 4.35 -5.60
C LEU A 58 17.55 3.35 -6.12
N ASP A 59 18.00 2.16 -6.53
CA ASP A 59 17.14 1.07 -6.98
C ASP A 59 16.59 0.21 -5.83
N GLY A 60 16.92 0.53 -4.58
CA GLY A 60 16.44 -0.17 -3.38
C GLY A 60 16.99 -1.58 -3.20
N ILE A 61 18.02 -1.98 -3.97
CA ILE A 61 18.54 -3.35 -3.98
C ILE A 61 19.91 -3.42 -3.30
N ALA A 62 19.98 -4.13 -2.18
CA ALA A 62 21.23 -4.49 -1.51
C ALA A 62 21.64 -5.93 -1.86
N GLN A 63 22.93 -6.18 -2.00
CA GLN A 63 23.46 -7.49 -2.38
C GLN A 63 24.71 -7.85 -1.57
N GLU A 64 24.87 -9.14 -1.29
CA GLU A 64 26.10 -9.71 -0.71
C GLU A 64 26.32 -11.11 -1.28
N THR A 65 27.58 -11.48 -1.51
CA THR A 65 27.96 -12.75 -2.14
C THR A 65 28.43 -13.78 -1.13
N ASP A 66 28.43 -15.05 -1.53
CA ASP A 66 29.05 -16.15 -0.76
C ASP A 66 28.52 -16.32 0.68
N LEU A 67 27.21 -16.11 0.88
CA LEU A 67 26.56 -16.26 2.19
C LEU A 67 26.03 -17.66 2.43
N LEU A 68 26.19 -18.16 3.66
CA LEU A 68 25.59 -19.40 4.13
C LEU A 68 24.11 -19.16 4.51
N ARG A 69 23.32 -20.22 4.67
CA ARG A 69 21.93 -20.15 5.13
C ARG A 69 21.81 -19.64 6.56
N THR A 70 22.86 -19.76 7.36
CA THR A 70 22.91 -19.16 8.70
C THR A 70 23.12 -17.65 8.65
N ASP A 71 23.61 -17.12 7.52
CA ASP A 71 23.80 -15.68 7.36
C ASP A 71 22.48 -15.01 6.96
N SER A 72 22.28 -13.80 7.48
CA SER A 72 21.06 -13.02 7.31
C SER A 72 21.40 -11.60 6.88
N LEU A 73 20.92 -11.20 5.70
CA LEU A 73 20.97 -9.83 5.19
C LEU A 73 19.54 -9.27 5.22
N TYR A 74 19.30 -8.19 5.95
CA TYR A 74 17.95 -7.64 6.13
C TYR A 74 17.97 -6.12 6.42
N PRO A 75 16.90 -5.39 6.08
CA PRO A 75 16.82 -3.96 6.34
C PRO A 75 16.58 -3.66 7.82
N VAL A 76 17.18 -2.58 8.31
CA VAL A 76 17.03 -2.04 9.66
C VAL A 76 16.96 -0.52 9.55
N ASP A 77 15.79 0.03 9.81
CA ASP A 77 15.57 1.46 9.93
C ASP A 77 14.44 1.68 10.94
N PRO A 78 14.66 2.43 12.03
CA PRO A 78 13.63 2.66 13.04
C PRO A 78 12.43 3.45 12.51
N GLU A 79 12.56 4.16 11.39
CA GLU A 79 11.45 4.90 10.77
C GLU A 79 10.48 3.99 10.01
N PHE A 80 10.83 2.71 9.81
CA PHE A 80 10.04 1.75 9.04
C PHE A 80 9.82 0.43 9.77
N GLN A 81 8.64 -0.14 9.57
CA GLN A 81 8.35 -1.53 9.82
C GLN A 81 8.48 -2.32 8.51
N TYR A 82 9.28 -3.38 8.52
CA TYR A 82 9.53 -4.22 7.36
C TYR A 82 8.70 -5.51 7.38
N THR A 83 8.03 -5.79 6.27
CA THR A 83 7.28 -7.03 6.05
C THR A 83 7.90 -7.77 4.87
N LEU A 84 8.37 -9.00 5.08
CA LEU A 84 8.82 -9.88 3.99
C LEU A 84 7.60 -10.27 3.14
N ILE A 85 7.64 -9.96 1.84
CA ILE A 85 6.53 -10.23 0.90
C ILE A 85 6.87 -11.27 -0.15
N ALA A 86 8.16 -11.50 -0.42
CA ALA A 86 8.60 -12.51 -1.35
C ALA A 86 9.97 -13.05 -0.95
N GLU A 87 10.15 -14.35 -1.12
CA GLU A 87 11.43 -15.05 -1.00
C GLU A 87 11.55 -16.02 -2.17
N VAL A 88 12.62 -15.89 -2.94
CA VAL A 88 12.88 -16.71 -4.14
C VAL A 88 14.29 -17.26 -4.05
N GLU A 89 14.40 -18.57 -3.90
CA GLU A 89 15.67 -19.29 -3.82
C GLU A 89 15.92 -20.10 -5.10
N ASN A 90 17.15 -20.04 -5.62
CA ASN A 90 17.63 -20.94 -6.66
C ASN A 90 19.00 -21.53 -6.28
N ALA A 91 19.70 -22.16 -7.23
CA ALA A 91 20.97 -22.84 -6.96
C ALA A 91 22.08 -21.92 -6.43
N THR A 92 22.12 -20.65 -6.86
CA THR A 92 23.22 -19.72 -6.54
C THR A 92 22.75 -18.48 -5.79
N THR A 93 21.45 -18.18 -5.76
CA THR A 93 20.91 -16.94 -5.17
C THR A 93 19.73 -17.20 -4.26
N LEU A 94 19.58 -16.36 -3.24
CA LEU A 94 18.34 -16.15 -2.49
C LEU A 94 17.99 -14.67 -2.55
N SER A 95 16.83 -14.38 -3.13
CA SER A 95 16.30 -13.03 -3.26
C SER A 95 15.13 -12.84 -2.30
N THR A 96 15.16 -11.78 -1.51
CA THR A 96 14.06 -11.39 -0.62
C THR A 96 13.54 -10.02 -1.00
N THR A 97 12.24 -9.80 -0.81
CA THR A 97 11.62 -8.48 -1.03
C THR A 97 10.84 -8.08 0.21
N TYR A 98 11.05 -6.85 0.66
CA TYR A 98 10.39 -6.28 1.83
C TYR A 98 9.53 -5.08 1.44
N TRP A 99 8.33 -5.00 2.01
CA TRP A 99 7.61 -3.74 2.14
C TRP A 99 8.09 -2.98 3.36
N ALA A 100 8.55 -1.75 3.16
CA ALA A 100 8.82 -0.77 4.20
C ALA A 100 7.56 0.07 4.44
N THR A 101 6.98 -0.04 5.64
CA THR A 101 5.84 0.75 6.08
C THR A 101 6.33 1.80 7.05
N LYS A 102 6.16 3.09 6.76
CA LYS A 102 6.58 4.17 7.67
C LYS A 102 5.89 3.98 9.03
N VAL A 103 6.66 4.02 10.11
CA VAL A 103 6.14 4.07 11.47
C VAL A 103 5.52 5.44 11.70
N ALA A 104 4.25 5.47 12.10
CA ALA A 104 3.55 6.72 12.36
C ALA A 104 4.23 7.49 13.49
N THR A 105 4.48 8.78 13.26
CA THR A 105 4.93 9.71 14.29
C THR A 105 3.78 10.06 15.25
N GLN A 106 4.11 10.75 16.35
CA GLN A 106 3.08 11.29 17.24
C GLN A 106 2.19 12.30 16.50
N GLU A 107 2.78 13.12 15.64
CA GLU A 107 2.09 14.11 14.81
C GLU A 107 1.17 13.44 13.79
N ASP A 108 1.63 12.38 13.10
CA ASP A 108 0.81 11.58 12.19
C ASP A 108 -0.43 11.02 12.93
N SER A 109 -0.20 10.48 14.14
CA SER A 109 -1.26 9.91 14.98
C SER A 109 -2.27 10.96 15.44
N LEU A 110 -1.81 12.15 15.82
CA LEU A 110 -2.68 13.26 16.23
C LEU A 110 -3.49 13.83 15.05
N ALA A 111 -2.89 13.92 13.87
CA ALA A 111 -3.60 14.36 12.67
C ALA A 111 -4.75 13.41 12.32
N VAL A 112 -4.51 12.10 12.37
CA VAL A 112 -5.54 11.08 12.12
C VAL A 112 -6.63 11.11 13.20
N ALA A 113 -6.26 11.23 14.47
CA ALA A 113 -7.22 11.36 15.57
C ALA A 113 -8.12 12.59 15.41
N TYR A 114 -7.55 13.72 14.97
CA TYR A 114 -8.30 14.93 14.68
C TYR A 114 -9.27 14.75 13.50
N LEU A 115 -8.86 14.11 12.40
CA LEU A 115 -9.77 13.80 11.29
C LEU A 115 -10.93 12.89 11.73
N LYS A 116 -10.67 11.93 12.64
CA LYS A 116 -11.71 11.06 13.21
C LYS A 116 -12.70 11.84 14.08
N ASP A 117 -12.24 12.81 14.87
CA ASP A 117 -13.10 13.67 15.70
C ASP A 117 -14.04 14.53 14.83
N LEU A 118 -13.59 14.95 13.65
CA LEU A 118 -14.40 15.71 12.70
C LEU A 118 -15.43 14.87 11.94
N GLN A 119 -15.21 13.55 11.82
CA GLN A 119 -16.08 12.70 11.01
C GLN A 119 -17.43 12.48 11.69
N ASN A 120 -18.48 12.89 11.02
CA ASN A 120 -19.84 12.79 11.52
C ASN A 120 -20.44 11.38 11.31
N THR A 121 -21.67 11.19 11.80
CA THR A 121 -22.38 9.89 11.73
C THR A 121 -22.79 9.48 10.31
N VAL A 122 -22.80 10.41 9.35
CA VAL A 122 -23.04 10.12 7.92
C VAL A 122 -21.75 9.67 7.24
N GLY A 123 -20.59 9.81 7.90
CA GLY A 123 -19.29 9.42 7.37
C GLY A 123 -18.50 10.57 6.75
N LEU A 124 -19.04 11.79 6.73
CA LEU A 124 -18.40 12.96 6.18
C LEU A 124 -17.71 13.80 7.26
N LEU A 125 -16.68 14.55 6.89
CA LEU A 125 -16.03 15.54 7.75
C LEU A 125 -16.11 16.96 7.13
N PRO A 126 -16.32 18.00 7.95
CA PRO A 126 -16.27 19.38 7.46
C PRO A 126 -14.85 19.78 7.05
N THR A 127 -14.73 20.57 5.98
CA THR A 127 -13.49 21.15 5.44
C THR A 127 -12.75 22.02 6.46
N VAL A 128 -13.52 22.71 7.32
CA VAL A 128 -13.00 23.46 8.46
C VAL A 128 -13.64 22.94 9.73
N PRO A 129 -12.89 22.83 10.85
CA PRO A 129 -13.44 22.36 12.12
C PRO A 129 -14.71 23.13 12.49
N TYR A 130 -15.76 22.39 12.82
CA TYR A 130 -17.09 22.89 13.21
C TYR A 130 -17.80 23.74 12.13
N GLY A 131 -17.32 23.71 10.89
CA GLY A 131 -17.96 24.36 9.74
C GLY A 131 -19.11 23.54 9.16
N THR A 132 -19.81 24.16 8.20
CA THR A 132 -20.94 23.54 7.49
C THR A 132 -20.62 23.23 6.02
N LEU A 133 -19.36 23.34 5.61
CA LEU A 133 -18.91 23.02 4.26
C LEU A 133 -18.12 21.71 4.31
N VAL A 134 -18.48 20.77 3.44
CA VAL A 134 -17.79 19.51 3.21
C VAL A 134 -17.33 19.50 1.76
N SER A 135 -16.03 19.45 1.51
CA SER A 135 -15.49 19.29 0.16
C SER A 135 -15.25 17.83 -0.18
N THR A 136 -15.61 17.42 -1.40
CA THR A 136 -15.28 16.11 -1.96
C THR A 136 -13.76 15.88 -2.01
N TYR A 137 -12.97 16.91 -2.30
CA TYR A 137 -11.51 16.85 -2.23
C TYR A 137 -11.01 16.50 -0.82
N ASP A 138 -11.51 17.19 0.21
CA ASP A 138 -11.07 16.91 1.59
C ASP A 138 -11.52 15.53 2.06
N GLN A 139 -12.66 15.04 1.58
CA GLN A 139 -13.09 13.67 1.87
C GLN A 139 -12.11 12.65 1.27
N ALA A 140 -11.68 12.87 0.02
CA ALA A 140 -10.70 12.01 -0.64
C ALA A 140 -9.36 12.01 0.12
N LEU A 141 -8.86 13.18 0.51
CA LEU A 141 -7.62 13.28 1.29
C LEU A 141 -7.72 12.62 2.66
N ALA A 142 -8.83 12.82 3.37
CA ALA A 142 -9.07 12.19 4.65
C ALA A 142 -9.15 10.66 4.52
N ALA A 143 -9.81 10.15 3.47
CA ALA A 143 -9.86 8.71 3.20
C ALA A 143 -8.46 8.12 2.96
N ILE A 144 -7.60 8.80 2.18
CA ILE A 144 -6.20 8.40 1.99
C ILE A 144 -5.45 8.39 3.34
N ALA A 145 -5.60 9.43 4.15
CA ALA A 145 -4.96 9.50 5.47
C ALA A 145 -5.42 8.34 6.38
N PHE A 146 -6.72 8.03 6.39
CA PHE A 146 -7.25 6.89 7.13
C PHE A 146 -6.71 5.55 6.63
N ILE A 147 -6.62 5.35 5.30
CA ILE A 147 -6.04 4.15 4.71
C ILE A 147 -4.59 3.98 5.15
N LEU A 148 -3.77 5.04 5.03
CA LEU A 148 -2.35 5.01 5.40
C LEU A 148 -2.15 4.75 6.90
N ALA A 149 -3.07 5.21 7.74
CA ALA A 149 -3.06 5.00 9.18
C ALA A 149 -3.67 3.66 9.63
N GLY A 150 -4.19 2.84 8.71
CA GLY A 150 -4.88 1.58 9.04
C GLY A 150 -6.30 1.76 9.60
N GLU A 151 -6.85 2.98 9.57
CA GLU A 151 -8.18 3.34 10.06
C GLU A 151 -9.27 3.05 9.02
N MET A 152 -9.30 1.81 8.52
CA MET A 152 -10.10 1.41 7.35
C MET A 152 -11.58 1.72 7.50
N GLN A 153 -12.16 1.49 8.69
CA GLN A 153 -13.57 1.78 8.94
C GLN A 153 -13.91 3.27 8.73
N SER A 154 -12.98 4.18 9.00
CA SER A 154 -13.19 5.62 8.80
C SER A 154 -13.12 5.99 7.33
N ALA A 155 -12.21 5.37 6.55
CA ALA A 155 -12.19 5.51 5.09
C ALA A 155 -13.46 4.94 4.45
N GLU A 156 -13.88 3.74 4.88
CA GLU A 156 -15.08 3.08 4.38
C GLU A 156 -16.34 3.91 4.60
N ARG A 157 -16.49 4.59 5.75
CA ARG A 157 -17.64 5.48 5.96
C ARG A 157 -17.75 6.59 4.93
N ILE A 158 -16.61 7.13 4.45
CA ILE A 158 -16.60 8.13 3.36
C ILE A 158 -17.04 7.47 2.06
N PHE A 159 -16.46 6.33 1.71
CA PHE A 159 -16.78 5.63 0.46
C PHE A 159 -18.21 5.09 0.42
N ASP A 160 -18.72 4.58 1.54
CA ASP A 160 -20.10 4.13 1.71
C ASP A 160 -21.09 5.27 1.46
N TYR A 161 -20.77 6.48 1.93
CA TYR A 161 -21.57 7.65 1.60
C TYR A 161 -21.61 7.88 0.09
N PHE A 162 -20.46 7.97 -0.60
CA PHE A 162 -20.41 8.23 -2.04
C PHE A 162 -21.02 7.10 -2.88
N GLU A 163 -20.84 5.84 -2.49
CA GLU A 163 -21.50 4.70 -3.15
C GLU A 163 -23.02 4.80 -3.00
N SER A 164 -23.53 5.17 -1.81
CA SER A 164 -24.97 5.28 -1.57
C SER A 164 -25.69 6.31 -2.44
N ILE A 165 -24.96 7.30 -2.95
CA ILE A 165 -25.49 8.36 -3.83
C ILE A 165 -24.99 8.24 -5.27
N ARG A 166 -24.23 7.19 -5.63
CA ARG A 166 -23.64 6.97 -6.95
C ARG A 166 -24.68 7.15 -8.08
N GLU A 167 -25.76 6.38 -8.01
CA GLU A 167 -26.79 6.38 -9.07
C GLU A 167 -27.56 7.70 -9.14
N THR A 168 -27.73 8.37 -8.00
CA THR A 168 -28.52 9.60 -7.90
C THR A 168 -27.74 10.88 -8.18
N GLU A 169 -26.41 10.85 -8.04
CA GLU A 169 -25.53 12.03 -8.22
C GLU A 169 -24.49 11.79 -9.32
N LEU A 170 -23.62 10.80 -9.18
CA LEU A 170 -22.51 10.55 -10.13
C LEU A 170 -22.99 10.11 -11.52
N GLU A 171 -24.05 9.30 -11.58
CA GLU A 171 -24.56 8.75 -12.85
C GLU A 171 -25.77 9.52 -13.39
N SER A 172 -26.21 10.55 -12.69
CA SER A 172 -27.42 11.30 -13.04
C SER A 172 -27.11 12.62 -13.74
N GLY A 173 -27.84 12.89 -14.82
CA GLY A 173 -27.68 14.12 -15.60
C GLY A 173 -26.28 14.24 -16.21
N PRO A 174 -25.57 15.37 -16.07
CA PRO A 174 -24.18 15.48 -16.54
C PRO A 174 -23.20 14.60 -15.72
N GLY A 175 -23.68 13.96 -14.66
CA GLY A 175 -22.90 13.10 -13.77
C GLY A 175 -21.87 13.87 -12.94
N GLY A 176 -21.02 13.12 -12.23
CA GLY A 176 -19.99 13.66 -11.34
C GLY A 176 -20.53 14.06 -9.97
N PHE A 177 -19.73 13.86 -8.93
CA PHE A 177 -20.06 14.38 -7.61
C PHE A 177 -19.84 15.89 -7.55
N TYR A 178 -20.70 16.56 -6.79
CA TYR A 178 -20.55 17.97 -6.47
C TYR A 178 -19.29 18.22 -5.64
N GLN A 179 -18.64 19.35 -5.91
CA GLN A 179 -17.45 19.84 -5.20
C GLN A 179 -17.72 20.00 -3.71
N PHE A 180 -18.91 20.50 -3.35
CA PHE A 180 -19.28 20.80 -1.99
C PHE A 180 -20.60 20.16 -1.59
N ARG A 181 -20.73 19.89 -0.30
CA ARG A 181 -21.97 19.47 0.34
C ARG A 181 -22.06 20.00 1.77
N SER A 182 -23.26 19.96 2.36
CA SER A 182 -23.43 20.17 3.79
C SER A 182 -22.97 18.94 4.60
N PRO A 183 -22.84 19.01 5.93
CA PRO A 183 -22.53 17.84 6.76
C PRO A 183 -23.58 16.73 6.66
N LEU A 184 -24.82 17.08 6.26
CA LEU A 184 -25.90 16.11 6.01
C LEU A 184 -25.89 15.56 4.58
N GLY A 185 -24.90 15.94 3.76
CA GLY A 185 -24.73 15.45 2.41
C GLY A 185 -25.59 16.16 1.35
N VAL A 186 -26.13 17.36 1.65
CA VAL A 186 -26.88 18.14 0.64
C VAL A 186 -25.89 18.76 -0.35
N PRO A 187 -25.94 18.42 -1.65
CA PRO A 187 -24.93 18.85 -2.62
C PRO A 187 -25.06 20.33 -3.02
N SER A 188 -23.94 20.93 -3.43
CA SER A 188 -23.87 22.32 -3.90
C SER A 188 -22.61 22.59 -4.73
N GLY A 189 -22.62 23.68 -5.49
CA GLY A 189 -21.45 24.10 -6.27
C GLY A 189 -21.35 23.38 -7.61
N ARG A 190 -20.12 23.27 -8.10
CA ARG A 190 -19.79 22.73 -9.42
C ARG A 190 -19.42 21.26 -9.33
N ARG A 191 -19.24 20.60 -10.47
CA ARG A 191 -18.82 19.20 -10.54
C ARG A 191 -17.48 19.13 -11.24
N TRP A 192 -16.40 19.26 -10.48
CA TRP A 192 -15.07 19.34 -11.06
C TRP A 192 -14.39 17.99 -11.19
N MET A 193 -13.69 17.85 -12.31
CA MET A 193 -12.83 16.71 -12.63
C MET A 193 -11.84 16.44 -11.50
N GLY A 194 -11.21 17.49 -10.97
CA GLY A 194 -10.19 17.38 -9.92
C GLY A 194 -10.71 16.70 -8.66
N ASP A 195 -11.83 17.19 -8.10
CA ASP A 195 -12.41 16.63 -6.88
C ASP A 195 -12.78 15.14 -7.04
N ASN A 196 -13.38 14.80 -8.18
CA ASN A 196 -13.79 13.43 -8.51
C ASN A 196 -12.58 12.51 -8.77
N ALA A 197 -11.54 13.00 -9.43
CA ALA A 197 -10.31 12.27 -9.66
C ALA A 197 -9.57 11.97 -8.34
N TRP A 198 -9.55 12.90 -7.39
CA TRP A 198 -9.00 12.64 -6.06
C TRP A 198 -9.79 11.56 -5.32
N LEU A 199 -11.12 11.55 -5.43
CA LEU A 199 -11.93 10.47 -4.85
C LEU A 199 -11.60 9.11 -5.49
N LEU A 200 -11.42 9.06 -6.81
CA LEU A 200 -10.98 7.86 -7.51
C LEU A 200 -9.60 7.40 -7.04
N ILE A 201 -8.64 8.32 -6.89
CA ILE A 201 -7.30 8.01 -6.33
C ILE A 201 -7.44 7.42 -4.92
N ALA A 202 -8.27 8.00 -4.06
CA ALA A 202 -8.51 7.48 -2.72
C ALA A 202 -9.07 6.04 -2.75
N LEU A 203 -10.05 5.79 -3.61
CA LEU A 203 -10.62 4.44 -3.81
C LEU A 203 -9.60 3.44 -4.34
N LYS A 204 -8.72 3.84 -5.27
CA LYS A 204 -7.65 2.98 -5.80
C LYS A 204 -6.52 2.71 -4.80
N ASN A 205 -6.42 3.52 -3.73
CA ASN A 205 -5.51 3.26 -2.61
C ASN A 205 -6.16 2.39 -1.53
N TYR A 206 -7.48 2.18 -1.57
CA TYR A 206 -8.16 1.24 -0.67
C TYR A 206 -7.71 -0.20 -0.98
N PRO A 207 -7.48 -1.06 0.03
CA PRO A 207 -7.16 -2.46 -0.21
C PRO A 207 -8.14 -3.13 -1.17
N GLU A 208 -7.65 -4.02 -2.04
CA GLU A 208 -8.46 -4.69 -3.05
C GLU A 208 -9.76 -5.24 -2.45
N SER A 209 -10.89 -4.77 -2.98
CA SER A 209 -12.22 -5.08 -2.49
C SER A 209 -13.24 -4.89 -3.60
N ASP A 210 -14.18 -5.83 -3.71
CA ASP A 210 -15.29 -5.72 -4.66
C ASP A 210 -16.37 -4.72 -4.20
N LYS A 211 -16.28 -4.21 -2.96
CA LYS A 211 -17.32 -3.38 -2.33
C LYS A 211 -17.60 -2.08 -3.10
N TYR A 212 -16.57 -1.48 -3.68
CA TYR A 212 -16.66 -0.18 -4.36
C TYR A 212 -16.38 -0.27 -5.87
N THR A 213 -16.43 -1.47 -6.46
CA THR A 213 -16.18 -1.66 -7.90
C THR A 213 -17.17 -0.85 -8.76
N GLY A 214 -18.43 -0.74 -8.32
CA GLY A 214 -19.44 0.13 -8.94
C GLY A 214 -19.00 1.60 -8.94
N LEU A 215 -18.70 2.16 -7.76
CA LEU A 215 -18.21 3.54 -7.61
C LEU A 215 -16.98 3.83 -8.48
N ILE A 216 -16.00 2.93 -8.46
CA ILE A 216 -14.75 3.07 -9.20
C ILE A 216 -15.04 3.11 -10.70
N ALA A 217 -15.82 2.15 -11.22
CA ALA A 217 -16.14 2.08 -12.64
C ALA A 217 -16.91 3.33 -13.11
N SER A 218 -17.85 3.83 -12.32
CA SER A 218 -18.63 5.01 -12.67
C SER A 218 -17.81 6.30 -12.63
N LEU A 219 -16.86 6.43 -11.68
CA LEU A 219 -15.92 7.55 -11.66
C LEU A 219 -14.97 7.51 -12.85
N GLU A 220 -14.42 6.35 -13.18
CA GLU A 220 -13.58 6.16 -14.37
C GLU A 220 -14.34 6.52 -15.64
N PHE A 221 -15.56 6.00 -15.79
CA PHE A 221 -16.41 6.30 -16.94
C PHE A 221 -16.70 7.79 -17.07
N TRP A 222 -17.09 8.45 -15.97
CA TRP A 222 -17.39 9.88 -15.98
C TRP A 222 -16.15 10.71 -16.32
N LEU A 223 -14.98 10.41 -15.73
CA LEU A 223 -13.74 11.11 -16.04
C LEU A 223 -13.33 10.95 -17.51
N MET A 224 -13.48 9.76 -18.09
CA MET A 224 -13.23 9.53 -19.52
C MET A 224 -14.22 10.30 -20.41
N SER A 225 -15.46 10.50 -19.97
CA SER A 225 -16.47 11.25 -20.72
C SER A 225 -16.16 12.75 -20.85
N LEU A 226 -15.25 13.28 -20.02
CA LEU A 226 -14.80 14.67 -20.10
C LEU A 226 -13.80 14.93 -21.25
N ASN A 227 -13.46 13.91 -22.04
CA ASN A 227 -12.59 14.09 -23.20
C ASN A 227 -13.19 15.07 -24.21
N ASP A 228 -12.42 16.10 -24.57
CA ASP A 228 -12.78 17.03 -25.62
C ASP A 228 -12.37 16.46 -26.99
N GLU A 229 -13.37 15.97 -27.74
CA GLU A 229 -13.18 15.40 -29.07
C GLU A 229 -12.69 16.42 -30.11
N THR A 230 -12.78 17.72 -29.83
CA THR A 230 -12.40 18.79 -30.77
C THR A 230 -10.95 19.20 -30.60
N ASP A 231 -10.54 19.45 -29.35
CA ASP A 231 -9.23 20.03 -29.03
C ASP A 231 -8.24 19.02 -28.41
N TYR A 232 -8.62 17.73 -28.34
CA TYR A 232 -7.83 16.65 -27.72
C TYR A 232 -7.42 16.96 -26.26
N GLY A 233 -8.23 17.78 -25.59
CA GLY A 233 -8.07 18.17 -24.19
C GLY A 233 -9.07 17.47 -23.27
N LEU A 234 -9.14 17.92 -22.02
CA LEU A 234 -10.16 17.49 -21.06
C LEU A 234 -10.96 18.69 -20.59
N TRP A 235 -12.29 18.55 -20.55
CA TRP A 235 -13.15 19.49 -19.85
C TRP A 235 -12.89 19.43 -18.35
N GLY A 236 -12.88 20.58 -17.69
CA GLY A 236 -12.65 20.66 -16.24
C GLY A 236 -13.82 20.11 -15.40
N GLY A 237 -14.96 19.82 -16.02
CA GLY A 237 -16.20 19.36 -15.39
C GLY A 237 -17.39 20.26 -15.76
N TYR A 238 -18.42 20.28 -14.92
CA TYR A 238 -19.68 20.98 -15.19
C TYR A 238 -19.98 22.09 -14.19
N GLU A 239 -20.63 23.15 -14.68
CA GLU A 239 -21.19 24.19 -13.83
C GLU A 239 -22.37 23.65 -13.00
N ALA A 240 -22.82 24.41 -12.00
CA ALA A 240 -23.85 23.96 -11.05
C ALA A 240 -25.18 23.56 -11.73
N ASN A 241 -25.49 24.18 -12.87
CA ASN A 241 -26.71 23.97 -13.65
C ASN A 241 -26.56 22.96 -14.80
N GLY A 242 -25.39 22.34 -14.96
CA GLY A 242 -25.06 21.50 -16.12
C GLY A 242 -24.40 22.32 -17.20
#